data_AF-A0A496Y6S0-F1
#
_entry.id   AF-A0A496Y6S0-F1
#
_cell.length_a   1.000
_cell.length_b   1.000
_cell.length_c   1.000
_cell.angle_alpha   90.00
_cell.angle_beta   90.00
_cell.angle_gamma   90.00
#
_symmetry.space_group_name_H-M   'P 1'
#
loop_
_entity.id
_entity.type
_entity.pdbx_description
1 polymer ?
#
loop_
_entity_poly.entity_id
_entity_poly.type
_entity_poly.pdbx_seq_one_letter_code
_entity_poly.pdbx_strand_id
1 'polypeptide(L)'
;MVSLDLTGMTSREINRKLKELIKTEDEIEVVNTHSVHNFATALIGEGRITIRGSTGFYTGGFLEGPTLVVKGNTGWYTGDNMMSGEIIVEMNTGSNVAPSMLGGTIVVKGNSGSRAGWGMKGGNLIICGNVGRWTGKMTLGGRIIILGKVGEAIGESMYNGVIHVLDEAAEGKLG
;
A
#
# COMPACT_ATOMS: atom_id res chain seq x y z
N MET A 1 -5.69 0.45 23.45
CA MET A 1 -5.83 1.41 22.34
C MET A 1 -5.36 2.78 22.79
N VAL A 2 -4.22 3.25 22.28
CA VAL A 2 -3.69 4.61 22.51
C VAL A 2 -4.01 5.51 21.32
N SER A 3 -4.18 6.82 21.52
CA SER A 3 -4.40 7.78 20.44
C SER A 3 -3.17 8.67 20.22
N LEU A 4 -2.81 8.91 18.95
CA LEU A 4 -1.73 9.78 18.50
C LEU A 4 -2.28 10.87 17.58
N ASP A 5 -2.25 12.11 18.05
CA ASP A 5 -2.59 13.31 17.26
C ASP A 5 -1.34 13.83 16.53
N LEU A 6 -1.44 14.02 15.21
CA LEU A 6 -0.31 14.47 14.37
C LEU A 6 -0.24 16.00 14.20
N THR A 7 -1.12 16.76 14.85
CA THR A 7 -1.17 18.23 14.71
C THR A 7 0.18 18.85 15.08
N GLY A 8 0.76 19.60 14.13
CA GLY A 8 2.05 20.28 14.32
C GLY A 8 3.27 19.36 14.35
N MET A 9 3.11 18.05 14.11
CA MET A 9 4.22 17.10 14.07
C MET A 9 4.81 16.97 12.66
N THR A 10 6.13 16.86 12.58
CA THR A 10 6.84 16.50 11.33
C THR A 10 6.79 14.99 11.08
N SER A 11 6.92 14.54 9.83
CA SER A 11 7.00 13.10 9.49
C SER A 11 8.04 12.34 10.32
N ARG A 12 9.18 12.98 10.64
CA ARG A 12 10.24 12.34 11.45
C ARG A 12 9.80 12.10 12.89
N GLU A 13 9.13 13.07 13.51
CA GLU A 13 8.62 12.95 14.87
C GLU A 13 7.52 11.90 14.95
N ILE A 14 6.64 11.87 13.95
CA ILE A 14 5.56 10.89 13.85
C ILE A 14 6.13 9.48 13.79
N ASN A 15 7.06 9.20 12.86
CA ASN A 15 7.66 7.87 12.74
C ASN A 15 8.44 7.46 13.99
N ARG A 16 9.17 8.39 14.62
CA ARG A 16 9.84 8.11 15.89
C ARG A 16 8.83 7.72 16.97
N LYS A 17 7.71 8.45 17.08
CA LYS A 17 6.68 8.17 18.08
C LYS A 17 6.00 6.83 17.83
N LEU A 18 5.66 6.52 16.57
CA LEU A 18 5.10 5.21 16.20
C LEU A 18 6.04 4.06 16.55
N LYS A 19 7.35 4.20 16.30
CA LYS A 19 8.35 3.18 16.66
C LYS A 19 8.43 2.93 18.16
N GLU A 20 8.18 3.93 19.00
CA GLU A 20 8.13 3.72 20.45
C GLU A 20 6.80 3.12 20.89
N LEU A 21 5.67 3.62 20.37
CA LEU A 21 4.35 3.12 20.75
C LEU A 21 4.16 1.65 20.37
N ILE A 22 4.60 1.23 19.17
CA ILE A 22 4.38 -0.14 18.70
C ILE A 22 5.13 -1.22 19.50
N LYS A 23 6.09 -0.82 20.33
CA LYS A 23 6.80 -1.76 21.23
C LYS A 23 5.96 -2.13 22.45
N THR A 24 5.00 -1.29 22.82
CA THR A 24 4.23 -1.43 24.06
C THR A 24 2.72 -1.47 23.84
N GLU A 25 2.25 -1.09 22.65
CA GLU A 25 0.84 -0.94 22.33
C GLU A 25 0.47 -1.80 21.11
N ASP A 26 -0.46 -2.72 21.30
CA ASP A 26 -0.98 -3.56 20.21
C ASP A 26 -1.97 -2.82 19.30
N GLU A 27 -2.57 -1.73 19.79
CA GLU A 27 -3.55 -0.93 19.05
C GLU A 27 -3.30 0.58 19.21
N ILE A 28 -3.05 1.25 18.08
CA ILE A 28 -2.80 2.69 18.01
C ILE A 28 -3.82 3.32 17.06
N GLU A 29 -4.52 4.35 17.51
CA GLU A 29 -5.34 5.20 16.66
C GLU A 29 -4.58 6.49 16.32
N VAL A 30 -4.63 6.91 15.06
CA VAL A 30 -3.96 8.13 14.57
C VAL A 30 -5.00 9.08 14.00
N VAL A 31 -4.98 10.34 14.46
CA VAL A 31 -5.93 11.39 14.08
C VAL A 31 -5.20 12.63 13.54
N ASN A 32 -5.94 13.54 12.91
CA ASN A 32 -5.41 14.81 12.37
C ASN A 32 -4.21 14.58 11.43
N THR A 33 -4.37 13.68 10.47
CA THR A 33 -3.26 13.14 9.68
C THR A 33 -2.68 14.11 8.65
N HIS A 34 -3.47 15.10 8.22
CA HIS A 34 -3.11 16.13 7.25
C HIS A 34 -2.41 15.58 5.99
N SER A 35 -2.76 14.37 5.55
CA SER A 35 -2.16 13.69 4.38
C SER A 35 -0.63 13.61 4.43
N VAL A 36 -0.08 13.46 5.64
CA VAL A 36 1.37 13.45 5.88
C VAL A 36 2.08 12.40 5.03
N HIS A 37 3.21 12.79 4.44
CA HIS A 37 4.07 11.91 3.66
C HIS A 37 4.99 11.08 4.55
N ASN A 38 5.49 9.97 4.02
CA ASN A 38 6.39 9.03 4.68
C ASN A 38 5.81 8.52 6.01
N PHE A 39 4.51 8.26 6.05
CA PHE A 39 3.85 7.76 7.26
C PHE A 39 4.17 6.28 7.48
N ALA A 40 4.58 5.91 8.70
CA ALA A 40 4.94 4.54 9.08
C ALA A 40 6.02 3.91 8.17
N THR A 41 6.96 4.73 7.67
CA THR A 41 8.08 4.25 6.86
C THR A 41 9.13 3.58 7.75
N ALA A 42 9.60 2.40 7.35
CA ALA A 42 10.54 1.56 8.10
C ALA A 42 10.08 1.31 9.54
N LEU A 43 8.77 1.07 9.71
CA LEU A 43 8.17 0.65 10.97
C LEU A 43 8.23 -0.88 11.04
N ILE A 44 8.80 -1.39 12.12
CA ILE A 44 9.00 -2.82 12.37
C ILE A 44 8.32 -3.13 13.70
N GLY A 45 7.55 -4.21 13.75
CA GLY A 45 6.87 -4.66 14.96
C GLY A 45 5.61 -5.47 14.67
N GLU A 46 4.78 -5.62 15.69
CA GLU A 46 3.46 -6.24 15.59
C GLU A 46 2.39 -5.28 16.10
N GLY A 47 1.13 -5.57 15.80
CA GLY A 47 0.00 -4.73 16.21
C GLY A 47 -0.65 -3.96 15.06
N ARG A 48 -1.67 -3.18 15.41
CA ARG A 48 -2.60 -2.54 14.48
C ARG A 48 -2.63 -1.03 14.68
N ILE A 49 -2.35 -0.30 13.61
CA ILE A 49 -2.46 1.16 13.56
C ILE A 49 -3.67 1.53 12.70
N THR A 50 -4.65 2.19 13.29
CA THR A 50 -5.83 2.71 12.57
C THR A 50 -5.70 4.21 12.35
N ILE A 51 -5.66 4.63 11.09
CA ILE A 51 -5.44 5.99 10.67
C ILE A 51 -6.79 6.62 10.27
N ARG A 52 -7.30 7.54 11.11
CA ARG A 52 -8.54 8.29 10.91
C ARG A 52 -8.34 9.47 9.96
N GLY A 53 -8.10 9.15 8.69
CA GLY A 53 -7.89 10.16 7.65
C GLY A 53 -7.12 9.60 6.48
N SER A 54 -6.64 10.50 5.63
CA SER A 54 -5.75 10.16 4.51
C SER A 54 -4.29 10.32 4.91
N THR A 55 -3.40 9.57 4.27
CA THR A 55 -1.95 9.77 4.32
C THR A 55 -1.42 10.09 2.93
N GLY A 56 -0.15 10.50 2.85
CA GLY A 56 0.47 10.94 1.61
C GLY A 56 1.37 9.90 0.96
N PHE A 57 2.41 10.38 0.29
CA PHE A 57 3.37 9.54 -0.44
C PHE A 57 4.14 8.62 0.50
N TYR A 58 4.55 7.44 0.01
CA TYR A 58 5.39 6.47 0.74
C TYR A 58 4.78 5.96 2.06
N THR A 59 3.45 5.93 2.16
CA THR A 59 2.76 5.34 3.31
C THR A 59 3.15 3.86 3.46
N GLY A 60 3.66 3.47 4.61
CA GLY A 60 4.07 2.09 4.90
C GLY A 60 5.25 1.59 4.04
N GLY A 61 6.08 2.50 3.51
CA GLY A 61 7.31 2.09 2.82
C GLY A 61 8.24 1.33 3.78
N PHE A 62 8.84 0.23 3.33
CA PHE A 62 9.68 -0.65 4.15
C PHE A 62 8.99 -1.19 5.41
N LEU A 63 7.66 -1.34 5.40
CA LEU A 63 6.92 -1.92 6.52
C LEU A 63 7.28 -3.41 6.70
N GLU A 64 7.47 -3.81 7.95
CA GLU A 64 7.81 -5.19 8.33
C GLU A 64 7.04 -5.60 9.59
N GLY A 65 5.85 -6.18 9.39
CA GLY A 65 5.08 -6.85 10.43
C GLY A 65 3.72 -6.21 10.75
N PRO A 66 3.62 -4.90 11.04
CA PRO A 66 2.37 -4.30 11.52
C PRO A 66 1.24 -4.30 10.50
N THR A 67 0.02 -4.11 11.01
CA THR A 67 -1.16 -3.81 10.19
C THR A 67 -1.47 -2.32 10.20
N LEU A 68 -1.48 -1.67 9.03
CA LEU A 68 -1.91 -0.29 8.85
C LEU A 68 -3.32 -0.26 8.23
N VAL A 69 -4.26 0.45 8.86
CA VAL A 69 -5.62 0.63 8.34
C VAL A 69 -5.90 2.10 8.10
N VAL A 70 -5.83 2.52 6.84
CA VAL A 70 -6.08 3.90 6.41
C VAL A 70 -7.55 4.06 6.05
N LYS A 71 -8.28 4.84 6.84
CA LYS A 71 -9.71 5.12 6.62
C LYS A 71 -9.97 6.03 5.42
N GLY A 72 -8.97 6.81 5.00
CA GLY A 72 -9.01 7.67 3.84
C GLY A 72 -8.25 7.12 2.63
N ASN A 73 -7.67 8.04 1.86
CA ASN A 73 -6.82 7.73 0.70
C ASN A 73 -5.35 7.65 1.13
N THR A 74 -4.52 7.04 0.28
CA THR A 74 -3.06 7.16 0.36
C THR A 74 -2.48 7.74 -0.92
N GLY A 75 -1.26 8.29 -0.81
CA GLY A 75 -0.54 8.86 -1.94
C GLY A 75 0.19 7.81 -2.79
N TRP A 76 1.09 8.31 -3.65
CA TRP A 76 1.95 7.49 -4.51
C TRP A 76 2.92 6.65 -3.66
N TYR A 77 3.38 5.51 -4.18
CA TYR A 77 4.39 4.67 -3.52
C TYR A 77 3.93 4.06 -2.18
N THR A 78 2.63 3.84 -2.00
CA THR A 78 2.12 3.14 -0.81
C THR A 78 2.65 1.71 -0.78
N GLY A 79 3.25 1.30 0.34
CA GLY A 79 3.87 -0.03 0.50
C GLY A 79 5.14 -0.25 -0.32
N ASP A 80 5.87 0.82 -0.64
CA ASP A 80 7.17 0.74 -1.32
C ASP A 80 8.14 -0.17 -0.59
N ASN A 81 8.69 -1.15 -1.30
CA ASN A 81 9.57 -2.17 -0.75
C ASN A 81 9.00 -2.75 0.55
N MET A 82 7.72 -3.11 0.66
CA MET A 82 7.17 -3.73 1.88
C MET A 82 7.67 -5.19 2.05
N MET A 83 8.04 -5.61 3.27
CA MET A 83 8.60 -6.94 3.57
C MET A 83 7.54 -7.91 4.09
N SER A 84 6.72 -7.46 5.02
CA SER A 84 5.69 -8.26 5.69
C SER A 84 4.66 -7.34 6.37
N GLY A 85 3.58 -7.93 6.91
CA GLY A 85 2.47 -7.18 7.51
C GLY A 85 1.35 -6.89 6.53
N GLU A 86 0.49 -5.94 6.88
CA GLU A 86 -0.70 -5.61 6.10
C GLU A 86 -0.93 -4.11 5.96
N ILE A 87 -1.35 -3.65 4.78
CA ILE A 87 -1.85 -2.28 4.57
C ILE A 87 -3.24 -2.36 3.95
N ILE A 88 -4.24 -1.82 4.65
CA ILE A 88 -5.63 -1.74 4.20
C ILE A 88 -5.98 -0.28 3.98
N VAL A 89 -6.25 0.09 2.73
CA VAL A 89 -6.72 1.43 2.34
C VAL A 89 -8.20 1.36 2.02
N GLU A 90 -9.03 2.07 2.79
CA GLU A 90 -10.49 2.02 2.62
C GLU A 90 -11.01 2.84 1.45
N MET A 91 -10.21 3.77 0.94
CA MET A 91 -10.52 4.53 -0.28
C MET A 91 -9.49 4.21 -1.38
N ASN A 92 -8.94 5.23 -2.03
CA ASN A 92 -8.08 5.09 -3.20
C ASN A 92 -6.59 5.23 -2.83
N THR A 93 -5.73 4.69 -3.69
CA THR A 93 -4.30 4.97 -3.67
C THR A 93 -3.86 5.76 -4.89
N GLY A 94 -2.73 6.44 -4.76
CA GLY A 94 -2.02 7.03 -5.89
C GLY A 94 -1.48 6.01 -6.89
N SER A 95 -0.66 6.50 -7.82
CA SER A 95 0.13 5.63 -8.71
C SER A 95 1.23 4.90 -7.92
N ASN A 96 1.76 3.83 -8.49
CA ASN A 96 2.87 3.08 -7.92
C ASN A 96 2.54 2.52 -6.52
N VAL A 97 1.38 1.91 -6.31
CA VAL A 97 1.15 1.10 -5.09
C VAL A 97 1.97 -0.20 -5.15
N ALA A 98 2.50 -0.66 -4.02
CA ALA A 98 3.33 -1.86 -3.86
C ALA A 98 4.58 -1.98 -4.77
N PRO A 99 5.34 -0.90 -5.04
CA PRO A 99 6.52 -1.01 -5.89
C PRO A 99 7.60 -1.81 -5.17
N SER A 100 8.23 -2.76 -5.87
CA SER A 100 9.29 -3.62 -5.33
C SER A 100 8.92 -4.39 -4.06
N MET A 101 7.63 -4.55 -3.73
CA MET A 101 7.15 -5.29 -2.56
C MET A 101 7.70 -6.72 -2.57
N LEU A 102 8.24 -7.16 -1.41
CA LEU A 102 8.85 -8.46 -1.22
C LEU A 102 7.88 -9.46 -0.57
N GLY A 103 6.97 -8.99 0.29
CA GLY A 103 6.03 -9.82 1.02
C GLY A 103 4.98 -9.00 1.79
N GLY A 104 4.05 -9.69 2.45
CA GLY A 104 2.88 -9.09 3.10
C GLY A 104 1.66 -8.97 2.18
N THR A 105 0.65 -8.20 2.62
CA THR A 105 -0.60 -8.01 1.88
C THR A 105 -1.00 -6.53 1.85
N ILE A 106 -1.33 -6.01 0.68
CA ILE A 106 -1.92 -4.67 0.53
C ILE A 106 -3.32 -4.82 -0.08
N VAL A 107 -4.32 -4.25 0.57
CA VAL A 107 -5.72 -4.21 0.10
C VAL A 107 -6.12 -2.75 -0.12
N VAL A 108 -6.53 -2.42 -1.34
CA VAL A 108 -7.11 -1.13 -1.71
C VAL A 108 -8.58 -1.35 -2.03
N LYS A 109 -9.49 -0.82 -1.20
CA LYS A 109 -10.94 -0.98 -1.43
C LYS A 109 -11.45 -0.13 -2.59
N GLY A 110 -10.78 0.97 -2.91
CA GLY A 110 -11.08 1.84 -4.06
C GLY A 110 -10.18 1.56 -5.26
N ASN A 111 -9.89 2.62 -6.01
CA ASN A 111 -9.06 2.58 -7.21
C ASN A 111 -7.58 2.82 -6.89
N SER A 112 -6.71 2.42 -7.81
CA SER A 112 -5.29 2.79 -7.81
C SER A 112 -4.88 3.45 -9.13
N GLY A 113 -3.85 4.28 -9.08
CA GLY A 113 -3.26 4.88 -10.28
C GLY A 113 -2.51 3.87 -11.17
N SER A 114 -1.64 4.40 -12.03
CA SER A 114 -0.81 3.57 -12.92
C SER A 114 0.31 2.85 -12.15
N ARG A 115 0.91 1.83 -12.76
CA ARG A 115 2.09 1.12 -12.23
C ARG A 115 1.87 0.45 -10.86
N ALA A 116 0.66 -0.02 -10.59
CA ALA A 116 0.39 -0.83 -9.41
C ALA A 116 1.23 -2.13 -9.48
N GLY A 117 1.94 -2.48 -8.41
CA GLY A 117 2.79 -3.67 -8.33
C GLY A 117 4.04 -3.64 -9.22
N TRP A 118 4.56 -2.46 -9.59
CA TRP A 118 5.77 -2.36 -10.43
C TRP A 118 6.97 -3.01 -9.74
N GLY A 119 7.56 -4.02 -10.39
CA GLY A 119 8.74 -4.69 -9.86
C GLY A 119 8.46 -5.55 -8.63
N MET A 120 7.20 -5.86 -8.33
CA MET A 120 6.80 -6.68 -7.18
C MET A 120 7.49 -8.05 -7.25
N LYS A 121 8.08 -8.47 -6.13
CA LYS A 121 8.91 -9.68 -5.99
C LYS A 121 8.19 -10.78 -5.22
N GLY A 122 7.20 -10.43 -4.41
CA GLY A 122 6.39 -11.34 -3.61
C GLY A 122 5.26 -10.63 -2.88
N GLY A 123 4.46 -11.38 -2.12
CA GLY A 123 3.30 -10.86 -1.40
C GLY A 123 2.00 -10.84 -2.23
N ASN A 124 0.99 -10.17 -1.69
CA ASN A 124 -0.33 -10.02 -2.32
C ASN A 124 -0.73 -8.54 -2.44
N LEU A 125 -1.09 -8.11 -3.63
CA LEU A 125 -1.71 -6.80 -3.87
C LEU A 125 -3.13 -7.03 -4.37
N ILE A 126 -4.12 -6.56 -3.61
CA ILE A 126 -5.54 -6.67 -3.95
C ILE A 126 -6.11 -5.26 -4.14
N ILE A 127 -6.71 -5.01 -5.29
CA ILE A 127 -7.35 -3.74 -5.63
C ILE A 127 -8.79 -4.03 -6.04
N CYS A 128 -9.75 -3.57 -5.24
CA CYS A 128 -11.16 -3.84 -5.48
C CYS A 128 -11.77 -2.94 -6.58
N GLY A 129 -11.14 -1.79 -6.86
CA GLY A 129 -11.53 -0.88 -7.94
C GLY A 129 -10.71 -1.04 -9.21
N ASN A 130 -10.65 0.05 -9.99
CA ASN A 130 -9.92 0.13 -11.24
C ASN A 130 -8.43 0.44 -11.01
N VAL A 131 -7.60 0.06 -11.99
CA VAL A 131 -6.17 0.37 -12.02
C VAL A 131 -5.77 1.03 -13.34
N GLY A 132 -4.70 1.84 -13.28
CA GLY A 132 -4.13 2.47 -14.47
C GLY A 132 -3.28 1.53 -15.32
N ARG A 133 -2.63 2.12 -16.34
CA ARG A 133 -1.69 1.44 -17.24
C ARG A 133 -0.46 0.90 -16.50
N TRP A 134 0.22 -0.07 -17.11
CA TRP A 134 1.46 -0.68 -16.60
C TRP A 134 1.33 -1.37 -15.24
N THR A 135 0.12 -1.83 -14.90
CA THR A 135 -0.08 -2.62 -13.70
C THR A 135 0.66 -3.95 -13.83
N GLY A 136 1.41 -4.34 -12.80
CA GLY A 136 2.25 -5.54 -12.80
C GLY A 136 3.44 -5.50 -13.76
N LYS A 137 3.84 -4.30 -14.21
CA LYS A 137 5.04 -4.17 -15.03
C LYS A 137 6.25 -4.73 -14.29
N MET A 138 7.08 -5.53 -14.96
CA MET A 138 8.29 -6.13 -14.39
C MET A 138 8.06 -6.95 -13.11
N THR A 139 6.87 -7.55 -12.90
CA THR A 139 6.66 -8.42 -11.73
C THR A 139 7.62 -9.62 -11.78
N LEU A 140 8.33 -9.81 -10.67
CA LEU A 140 9.31 -10.88 -10.44
C LEU A 140 8.76 -11.99 -9.54
N GLY A 141 7.57 -11.79 -8.95
CA GLY A 141 6.87 -12.78 -8.12
C GLY A 141 5.69 -12.18 -7.37
N GLY A 142 4.93 -13.03 -6.66
CA GLY A 142 3.74 -12.63 -5.89
C GLY A 142 2.43 -12.70 -6.69
N ARG A 143 1.38 -12.12 -6.13
CA ARG A 143 0.03 -12.10 -6.71
C ARG A 143 -0.55 -10.70 -6.74
N ILE A 144 -1.06 -10.29 -7.89
CA ILE A 144 -1.83 -9.05 -8.05
C ILE A 144 -3.26 -9.45 -8.42
N ILE A 145 -4.25 -8.94 -7.69
CA ILE A 145 -5.67 -9.25 -7.88
C ILE A 145 -6.41 -7.93 -8.09
N ILE A 146 -7.09 -7.79 -9.22
CA ILE A 146 -7.82 -6.58 -9.59
C ILE A 146 -9.28 -6.96 -9.87
N LEU A 147 -10.20 -6.36 -9.10
CA LEU A 147 -11.64 -6.63 -9.24
C LEU A 147 -12.37 -5.59 -10.11
N GLY A 148 -11.66 -4.59 -10.63
CA GLY A 148 -12.18 -3.61 -11.57
C GLY A 148 -11.53 -3.67 -12.95
N LYS A 149 -11.64 -2.56 -13.70
CA LYS A 149 -11.03 -2.40 -15.03
C LYS A 149 -9.54 -2.14 -14.94
N VAL A 150 -8.81 -2.63 -15.94
CA VAL A 150 -7.37 -2.43 -16.07
C VAL A 150 -7.04 -1.47 -17.22
N GLY A 151 -5.95 -0.73 -17.07
CA GLY A 151 -5.37 0.07 -18.16
C GLY A 151 -4.44 -0.75 -19.05
N GLU A 152 -3.90 -0.09 -20.08
CA GLU A 152 -3.01 -0.69 -21.09
C GLU A 152 -1.69 -1.24 -20.53
N ALA A 153 -1.12 -2.20 -21.26
CA ALA A 153 0.15 -2.84 -20.98
C ALA A 153 0.20 -3.48 -19.58
N ILE A 154 -0.86 -4.19 -19.21
CA ILE A 154 -0.89 -4.98 -17.97
C ILE A 154 0.05 -6.17 -18.09
N GLY A 155 0.89 -6.37 -17.06
CA GLY A 155 1.87 -7.44 -17.05
C GLY A 155 3.05 -7.22 -18.01
N GLU A 156 3.28 -6.00 -18.50
CA GLU A 156 4.40 -5.71 -19.41
C GLU A 156 5.73 -6.17 -18.78
N SER A 157 6.47 -7.02 -19.51
CA SER A 157 7.76 -7.56 -19.05
C SER A 157 7.70 -8.33 -17.72
N MET A 158 6.60 -9.03 -17.41
CA MET A 158 6.56 -9.95 -16.27
C MET A 158 7.55 -11.11 -16.45
N TYR A 159 8.25 -11.46 -15.37
CA TYR A 159 9.15 -12.60 -15.32
C TYR A 159 8.55 -13.79 -14.55
N ASN A 160 7.79 -13.51 -13.48
CA ASN A 160 7.12 -14.52 -12.66
C ASN A 160 5.97 -13.86 -11.86
N GLY A 161 5.19 -14.65 -11.12
CA GLY A 161 4.00 -14.21 -10.40
C GLY A 161 2.72 -14.40 -11.21
N VAL A 162 1.59 -13.96 -10.64
CA VAL A 162 0.27 -14.11 -11.27
C VAL A 162 -0.54 -12.82 -11.10
N ILE A 163 -1.19 -12.38 -12.18
CA ILE A 163 -2.18 -11.32 -12.15
C ILE A 163 -3.56 -11.91 -12.42
N HIS A 164 -4.49 -11.72 -11.49
CA HIS A 164 -5.90 -12.05 -11.65
C HIS A 164 -6.68 -10.76 -11.91
N VAL A 165 -7.52 -10.77 -12.93
CA VAL A 165 -8.34 -9.62 -13.34
C VAL A 165 -9.78 -10.05 -13.57
N LEU A 166 -10.72 -9.19 -13.18
CA LEU A 166 -12.15 -9.37 -13.50
C LEU A 166 -12.52 -8.75 -14.86
N ASP A 167 -11.71 -7.83 -15.39
CA ASP A 167 -11.97 -7.13 -16.65
C ASP A 167 -11.96 -8.08 -17.85
N GLU A 168 -13.13 -8.32 -18.45
CA GLU A 168 -13.30 -9.17 -19.64
C GLU A 168 -12.50 -8.64 -20.85
N ALA A 169 -12.20 -7.33 -20.88
CA ALA A 169 -11.40 -6.72 -21.94
C ALA A 169 -9.89 -6.74 -21.65
N ALA A 170 -9.42 -7.42 -20.60
CA ALA A 170 -8.02 -7.41 -20.20
C ALA A 170 -7.09 -8.03 -21.25
N GLU A 171 -7.55 -9.02 -22.02
CA GLU A 171 -6.73 -9.71 -23.03
C GLU A 171 -6.21 -8.74 -24.10
N GLY A 172 -7.03 -7.76 -24.51
CA GLY A 172 -6.65 -6.73 -25.47
C GLY A 172 -5.69 -5.66 -24.93
N LYS A 173 -5.34 -5.71 -23.64
CA LYS A 173 -4.53 -4.70 -22.93
C LYS A 173 -3.23 -5.28 -22.38
N LEU A 174 -2.93 -6.56 -22.65
CA LEU A 174 -1.71 -7.21 -22.19
C LEU A 174 -0.48 -6.50 -22.77
N GLY A 175 0.58 -6.41 -21.96
CA GLY A 175 1.86 -5.80 -22.34
C GLY A 175 2.97 -6.81 -22.57
#